data_AF-A0A5B8N809-F1
#
_entry.id   AF-A0A5B8N809-F1
#
_cell.length_a   1.000
_cell.length_b   1.000
_cell.length_c   1.000
_cell.angle_alpha   90.00
_cell.angle_beta   90.00
_cell.angle_gamma   90.00
#
_symmetry.space_group_name_H-M   'P 1'
#
loop_
_entity.id
_entity.type
_entity.pdbx_description
1 polymer ?
#
loop_
_entity_poly.entity_id
_entity_poly.type
_entity_poly.pdbx_seq_one_letter_code
_entity_poly.pdbx_strand_id
1 'polypeptide(L)'
;MKRSSKLLPFILVALLAACSKKEEAPKTEAPAAQTPPAASAPAEPAPAPAPAPAASAPEASAPAASAPAASGAPAASASAGGGDLALGEKVFNANCVSCHGAGVLGAPKFGDKAAWGPRIAQGKDTLYTHALNGFKMMPPKGGNAALKDEEVKAAIDYMVSKAS
;
A
#
# COMPACT_ATOMS: atom_id res chain seq x y z
N MET A 1 -29.85 -26.75 34.51
CA MET A 1 -29.70 -26.53 35.97
C MET A 1 -28.86 -27.65 36.58
N LYS A 2 -27.57 -27.44 36.85
CA LYS A 2 -26.85 -28.07 37.98
C LYS A 2 -25.61 -27.22 38.30
N ARG A 3 -25.63 -26.67 39.52
CA ARG A 3 -24.66 -25.75 40.10
C ARG A 3 -23.59 -26.53 40.87
N SER A 4 -22.50 -25.80 41.16
CA SER A 4 -21.60 -25.96 42.31
C SER A 4 -20.46 -26.99 42.11
N SER A 5 -19.22 -26.78 42.56
CA SER A 5 -18.71 -25.88 43.61
C SER A 5 -17.16 -25.91 43.62
N LYS A 6 -16.54 -24.78 44.04
CA LYS A 6 -15.27 -24.68 44.82
C LYS A 6 -13.96 -25.00 44.07
N LEU A 7 -12.81 -24.37 44.32
CA LEU A 7 -12.34 -23.22 45.10
C LEU A 7 -10.86 -23.03 44.67
N LEU A 8 -10.43 -21.78 44.45
CA LEU A 8 -9.08 -21.16 44.62
C LEU A 8 -7.91 -22.01 45.21
N PRO A 9 -6.62 -21.72 44.87
CA PRO A 9 -6.06 -20.39 45.15
C PRO A 9 -5.10 -19.74 44.15
N PHE A 10 -5.25 -18.42 44.09
CA PHE A 10 -4.23 -17.43 43.81
C PHE A 10 -2.97 -17.70 44.64
N ILE A 11 -1.81 -17.85 44.00
CA ILE A 11 -0.51 -17.74 44.64
C ILE A 11 0.07 -16.38 44.25
N LEU A 12 -0.09 -15.43 45.18
CA LEU A 12 0.63 -14.18 45.28
C LEU A 12 1.70 -14.37 46.37
N VAL A 13 2.99 -14.41 46.01
CA VAL A 13 4.08 -14.04 46.93
C VAL A 13 5.20 -13.37 46.13
N ALA A 14 5.48 -12.14 46.55
CA ALA A 14 6.55 -11.26 46.11
C ALA A 14 7.90 -11.58 46.78
N LEU A 15 9.02 -11.17 46.18
CA LEU A 15 10.26 -10.70 46.85
C LEU A 15 11.21 -10.15 45.76
N LEU A 16 11.39 -8.83 45.61
CA LEU A 16 12.40 -7.99 46.25
C LEU A 16 13.85 -8.14 45.72
N ALA A 17 14.26 -7.09 45.00
CA ALA A 17 15.48 -6.31 45.19
C ALA A 17 16.87 -6.93 44.90
N ALA A 18 17.50 -6.43 43.83
CA ALA A 18 18.94 -6.17 43.80
C ALA A 18 19.22 -4.86 43.04
N CYS A 19 19.49 -3.81 43.81
CA CYS A 19 20.05 -2.54 43.36
C CYS A 19 21.58 -2.66 43.19
N SER A 20 22.10 -2.27 42.03
CA SER A 20 23.42 -1.62 41.91
C SER A 20 23.14 -0.20 41.40
N LYS A 21 22.82 0.75 42.28
CA LYS A 21 23.80 1.64 42.95
C LYS A 21 24.89 2.14 42.00
N LYS A 22 24.57 3.21 41.26
CA LYS A 22 25.36 4.44 41.38
C LYS A 22 24.48 5.64 41.09
N GLU A 23 24.12 6.28 42.18
CA GLU A 23 23.44 7.57 42.29
C GLU A 23 24.51 8.65 42.14
N GLU A 24 24.23 9.69 41.35
CA GLU A 24 24.69 11.05 41.59
C GLU A 24 23.98 11.99 40.60
N ALA A 25 22.96 12.68 41.09
CA ALA A 25 22.49 13.94 40.51
C ALA A 25 23.38 15.07 41.05
N PRO A 26 23.48 16.21 40.37
CA PRO A 26 22.69 17.33 40.89
C PRO A 26 22.14 18.34 39.84
N LYS A 27 21.00 18.91 40.24
CA LYS A 27 20.57 20.32 40.13
C LYS A 27 20.35 20.95 38.74
N THR A 28 19.07 21.18 38.47
CA THR A 28 18.45 22.49 38.17
C THR A 28 19.37 23.61 37.69
N GLU A 29 19.21 24.02 36.43
CA GLU A 29 19.04 25.44 36.05
C GLU A 29 18.54 25.56 34.59
N ALA A 30 17.38 26.18 34.42
CA ALA A 30 17.05 27.03 33.28
C ALA A 30 16.90 28.44 33.90
N PRO A 31 17.19 29.57 33.22
CA PRO A 31 16.94 29.80 31.79
C PRO A 31 18.01 30.66 31.06
N ALA A 32 17.96 30.74 29.73
CA ALA A 32 18.16 31.99 28.99
C ALA A 32 18.09 31.74 27.48
N ALA A 33 17.31 32.59 26.83
CA ALA A 33 17.22 32.73 25.38
C ALA A 33 18.58 33.00 24.75
N GLN A 34 18.92 32.26 23.69
CA GLN A 34 19.83 32.71 22.64
C GLN A 34 19.32 32.17 21.30
N THR A 35 18.80 33.09 20.48
CA THR A 35 18.55 32.91 19.05
C THR A 35 19.71 33.53 18.27
N PRO A 36 19.84 33.22 16.97
CA PRO A 36 20.89 32.40 16.34
C PRO A 36 22.10 33.23 15.83
N PRO A 37 23.06 32.59 15.14
CA PRO A 37 23.22 33.05 13.76
C PRO A 37 23.51 31.94 12.72
N ALA A 38 23.30 32.37 11.48
CA ALA A 38 23.94 31.90 10.25
C ALA A 38 23.50 30.55 9.68
N ALA A 39 22.47 30.64 8.85
CA ALA A 39 22.54 30.25 7.44
C ALA A 39 23.84 29.56 7.02
N SER A 40 23.78 28.23 6.89
CA SER A 40 24.65 27.52 5.95
C SER A 40 23.88 27.38 4.64
N ALA A 41 24.49 27.95 3.60
CA ALA A 41 24.07 27.94 2.21
C ALA A 41 23.84 26.50 1.69
N PRO A 42 23.00 26.35 0.65
CA PRO A 42 22.53 25.07 0.15
C PRO A 42 23.66 24.21 -0.42
N ALA A 43 23.58 22.91 -0.17
CA ALA A 43 24.31 21.90 -0.91
C ALA A 43 23.92 21.99 -2.39
N GLU A 44 24.95 22.25 -3.20
CA GLU A 44 24.93 22.33 -4.65
C GLU A 44 24.32 21.05 -5.27
N PRO A 45 23.34 21.14 -6.18
CA PRO A 45 22.78 19.97 -6.82
C PRO A 45 23.78 19.37 -7.81
N ALA A 46 24.07 18.08 -7.65
CA ALA A 46 24.82 17.29 -8.61
C ALA A 46 24.17 17.38 -10.02
N PRO A 47 24.96 17.52 -11.09
CA PRO A 47 24.42 17.68 -12.44
C PRO A 47 23.70 16.41 -12.91
N ALA A 48 22.48 16.60 -13.41
CA ALA A 48 21.70 15.57 -14.09
C ALA A 48 22.43 15.07 -15.34
N PRO A 49 22.42 13.75 -15.64
CA PRO A 49 22.90 13.25 -16.92
C PRO A 49 21.93 13.64 -18.04
N ALA A 50 22.48 14.18 -19.13
CA ALA A 50 21.77 14.49 -20.37
C ALA A 50 21.23 13.22 -21.05
N PRO A 51 19.97 13.20 -21.55
CA PRO A 51 19.51 12.13 -22.42
C PRO A 51 20.00 12.34 -23.86
N ALA A 52 20.71 11.35 -24.41
CA ALA A 52 21.00 11.25 -25.83
C ALA A 52 19.75 10.79 -26.62
N PRO A 53 19.58 11.22 -27.88
CA PRO A 53 18.36 11.00 -28.67
C PRO A 53 18.43 9.79 -29.61
N ALA A 54 17.29 9.13 -29.84
CA ALA A 54 16.94 8.39 -31.06
C ALA A 54 15.45 7.98 -30.93
N ALA A 55 14.49 8.62 -31.61
CA ALA A 55 14.13 8.45 -33.02
C ALA A 55 13.92 6.98 -33.43
N SER A 56 12.65 6.54 -33.52
CA SER A 56 12.01 6.04 -34.76
C SER A 56 10.84 5.08 -34.46
N ALA A 57 9.67 5.44 -34.98
CA ALA A 57 8.62 4.52 -35.46
C ALA A 57 8.49 4.82 -36.98
N PRO A 58 8.05 3.89 -37.87
CA PRO A 58 6.72 3.30 -37.79
C PRO A 58 6.52 1.86 -38.35
N GLU A 59 5.26 1.41 -38.17
CA GLU A 59 4.42 0.54 -39.01
C GLU A 59 4.62 -1.00 -39.15
N ALA A 60 3.61 -1.69 -38.60
CA ALA A 60 2.69 -2.63 -39.24
C ALA A 60 3.19 -3.70 -40.23
N SER A 61 2.95 -4.97 -39.87
CA SER A 61 2.34 -5.98 -40.75
C SER A 61 1.88 -7.21 -39.96
N ALA A 62 0.62 -7.59 -40.17
CA ALA A 62 0.03 -8.92 -39.94
C ALA A 62 -0.37 -9.48 -41.34
N PRO A 63 -0.82 -10.75 -41.55
CA PRO A 63 -1.32 -11.73 -40.57
C PRO A 63 -1.00 -13.23 -40.91
N ALA A 64 -1.80 -14.14 -40.30
CA ALA A 64 -2.10 -15.56 -40.59
C ALA A 64 -1.44 -16.55 -39.61
N ALA A 65 -2.15 -17.18 -38.66
CA ALA A 65 -3.29 -18.12 -38.71
C ALA A 65 -2.81 -19.55 -38.36
N SER A 66 -3.30 -20.11 -37.25
CA SER A 66 -3.94 -21.44 -37.17
C SER A 66 -4.18 -21.86 -35.71
N ALA A 67 -5.42 -22.26 -35.43
CA ALA A 67 -5.83 -22.93 -34.19
C ALA A 67 -5.45 -24.43 -34.22
N PRO A 68 -5.50 -25.14 -33.07
CA PRO A 68 -6.73 -25.88 -32.78
C PRO A 68 -7.20 -25.83 -31.30
N ALA A 69 -8.46 -26.23 -31.13
CA ALA A 69 -9.21 -26.50 -29.89
C ALA A 69 -8.60 -27.69 -29.11
N ALA A 70 -8.93 -28.05 -27.86
CA ALA A 70 -10.01 -27.74 -26.93
C ALA A 70 -9.56 -28.16 -25.50
N SER A 71 -10.20 -27.63 -24.45
CA SER A 71 -10.79 -28.38 -23.31
C SER A 71 -10.88 -27.50 -22.06
N GLY A 72 -12.04 -27.55 -21.39
CA GLY A 72 -12.54 -26.52 -20.49
C GLY A 72 -12.04 -26.51 -19.05
N ALA A 73 -12.29 -25.37 -18.39
CA ALA A 73 -12.39 -25.14 -16.95
C ALA A 73 -13.10 -23.78 -16.75
N PRO A 74 -13.71 -23.52 -15.58
CA PRO A 74 -15.09 -23.06 -15.47
C PRO A 74 -15.31 -21.58 -15.79
N ALA A 75 -16.57 -21.25 -16.07
CA ALA A 75 -17.09 -19.90 -16.21
C ALA A 75 -16.64 -19.02 -15.05
N ALA A 76 -15.66 -18.15 -15.33
CA ALA A 76 -15.42 -16.98 -14.51
C ALA A 76 -16.69 -16.14 -14.60
N SER A 77 -17.38 -15.97 -13.46
CA SER A 77 -18.36 -14.90 -13.30
C SER A 77 -17.66 -13.60 -13.67
N ALA A 78 -17.95 -13.10 -14.87
CA ALA A 78 -17.60 -11.76 -15.26
C ALA A 78 -18.36 -10.82 -14.31
N SER A 79 -17.65 -10.33 -13.30
CA SER A 79 -18.17 -9.27 -12.44
C SER A 79 -18.44 -8.05 -13.31
N ALA A 80 -19.71 -7.74 -13.49
CA ALA A 80 -20.17 -6.56 -14.20
C ALA A 80 -19.54 -5.30 -13.57
N GLY A 81 -18.98 -4.45 -14.43
CA GLY A 81 -18.20 -3.28 -14.05
C GLY A 81 -16.81 -3.36 -14.67
N GLY A 82 -16.76 -3.46 -16.00
CA GLY A 82 -15.51 -3.39 -16.74
C GLY A 82 -15.10 -1.93 -16.88
N GLY A 83 -14.31 -1.43 -15.93
CA GLY A 83 -13.47 -0.28 -16.20
C GLY A 83 -12.52 -0.58 -17.36
N ASP A 84 -11.82 0.42 -17.88
CA ASP A 84 -10.76 0.16 -18.86
C ASP A 84 -9.59 -0.54 -18.15
N LEU A 85 -9.54 -1.87 -18.24
CA LEU A 85 -8.51 -2.69 -17.58
C LEU A 85 -7.09 -2.36 -18.10
N ALA A 86 -6.96 -1.93 -19.37
CA ALA A 86 -5.68 -1.57 -19.95
C ALA A 86 -5.18 -0.22 -19.39
N LEU A 87 -6.09 0.75 -19.25
CA LEU A 87 -5.80 1.98 -18.51
C LEU A 87 -5.46 1.67 -17.04
N GLY A 88 -6.23 0.79 -16.40
CA GLY A 88 -6.02 0.38 -15.02
C GLY A 88 -4.65 -0.25 -14.79
N GLU A 89 -4.22 -1.12 -15.70
CA GLU A 89 -2.88 -1.71 -15.68
C GLU A 89 -1.78 -0.66 -15.79
N LYS A 90 -1.94 0.30 -16.72
CA LYS A 90 -0.98 1.39 -16.91
C LYS A 90 -0.85 2.24 -15.64
N VAL A 91 -1.97 2.65 -15.06
CA VAL A 91 -1.99 3.46 -13.83
C VAL A 91 -1.44 2.66 -12.65
N PHE A 92 -1.82 1.38 -12.52
CA PHE A 92 -1.30 0.50 -11.48
C PHE A 92 0.23 0.42 -11.52
N ASN A 93 0.80 0.16 -12.70
CA ASN A 93 2.24 0.02 -12.88
C ASN A 93 2.98 1.34 -12.63
N ALA A 94 2.38 2.48 -12.98
CA ALA A 94 3.01 3.79 -12.79
C ALA A 94 2.91 4.31 -11.33
N ASN A 95 1.83 3.97 -10.61
CA ASN A 95 1.50 4.65 -9.35
C ASN A 95 1.30 3.71 -8.15
N CYS A 96 0.68 2.55 -8.37
CA CYS A 96 0.16 1.72 -7.28
C CYS A 96 1.10 0.57 -6.90
N VAL A 97 1.90 0.08 -7.86
CA VAL A 97 2.74 -1.11 -7.72
C VAL A 97 3.84 -0.97 -6.67
N SER A 98 4.33 0.24 -6.41
CA SER A 98 5.37 0.50 -5.41
C SER A 98 4.97 -0.01 -4.02
N CYS A 99 3.69 0.13 -3.67
CA CYS A 99 3.16 -0.36 -2.41
C CYS A 99 2.48 -1.72 -2.56
N HIS A 100 1.62 -1.88 -3.57
CA HIS A 100 0.80 -3.08 -3.72
C HIS A 100 1.53 -4.26 -4.38
N GLY A 101 2.65 -4.06 -5.06
CA GLY A 101 3.42 -5.16 -5.65
C GLY A 101 4.08 -6.04 -4.59
N ALA A 102 4.72 -5.42 -3.59
CA ALA A 102 5.36 -6.13 -2.49
C ALA A 102 4.52 -6.19 -1.19
N GLY A 103 3.46 -5.38 -1.07
CA GLY A 103 2.66 -5.26 0.15
C GLY A 103 3.29 -4.35 1.20
N VAL A 104 3.95 -3.28 0.77
CA VAL A 104 4.67 -2.33 1.62
C VAL A 104 3.70 -1.69 2.63
N LEU A 105 4.14 -1.54 3.88
CA LEU A 105 3.33 -1.00 4.99
C LEU A 105 2.00 -1.75 5.21
N GLY A 106 1.93 -3.04 4.83
CA GLY A 106 0.72 -3.84 4.97
C GLY A 106 -0.32 -3.59 3.87
N ALA A 107 0.08 -2.98 2.75
CA ALA A 107 -0.77 -2.88 1.57
C ALA A 107 -1.17 -4.29 1.10
N PRO A 108 -2.43 -4.52 0.67
CA PRO A 108 -2.83 -5.80 0.12
C PRO A 108 -2.03 -6.08 -1.16
N LYS A 109 -1.31 -7.20 -1.15
CA LYS A 109 -0.45 -7.58 -2.27
C LYS A 109 -1.28 -7.85 -3.52
N PHE A 110 -0.83 -7.33 -4.66
CA PHE A 110 -1.47 -7.53 -5.94
C PHE A 110 -1.54 -9.03 -6.29
N GLY A 111 -2.71 -9.48 -6.73
CA GLY A 111 -2.98 -10.89 -7.04
C GLY A 111 -3.22 -11.81 -5.83
N ASP A 112 -3.07 -11.31 -4.59
CA ASP A 112 -3.33 -12.11 -3.40
C ASP A 112 -4.83 -12.26 -3.14
N LYS A 113 -5.41 -13.36 -3.60
CA LYS A 113 -6.84 -13.63 -3.45
C LYS A 113 -7.31 -13.66 -2.00
N ALA A 114 -6.48 -14.11 -1.06
CA ALA A 114 -6.84 -14.18 0.35
C ALA A 114 -6.90 -12.78 0.98
N ALA A 115 -5.97 -11.90 0.62
CA ALA A 115 -6.00 -10.51 1.05
C ALA A 115 -7.16 -9.73 0.41
N TRP A 116 -7.44 -9.98 -0.88
CA TRP A 116 -8.45 -9.21 -1.62
C TRP A 116 -9.88 -9.69 -1.44
N GLY A 117 -10.13 -10.98 -1.17
CA GLY A 117 -11.49 -11.53 -1.01
C GLY A 117 -12.38 -10.73 -0.04
N PRO A 118 -11.95 -10.49 1.22
CA PRO A 118 -12.72 -9.70 2.18
C PRO A 118 -12.92 -8.24 1.78
N ARG A 119 -12.03 -7.68 0.94
CA ARG A 119 -12.10 -6.29 0.45
C ARG A 119 -13.07 -6.18 -0.71
N ILE A 120 -13.01 -7.12 -1.65
CA ILE A 120 -13.94 -7.24 -2.77
C ILE A 120 -15.36 -7.45 -2.25
N ALA A 121 -15.54 -8.21 -1.17
CA ALA A 121 -16.83 -8.42 -0.51
C ALA A 121 -17.45 -7.14 0.08
N GLN A 122 -16.67 -6.05 0.28
CA GLN A 122 -17.21 -4.75 0.69
C GLN A 122 -17.89 -4.00 -0.46
N GLY A 123 -17.66 -4.43 -1.71
CA GLY A 123 -18.18 -3.80 -2.92
C GLY A 123 -17.23 -2.77 -3.53
N LYS A 124 -17.37 -2.56 -4.85
CA LYS A 124 -16.48 -1.69 -5.63
C LYS A 124 -16.52 -0.23 -5.16
N ASP A 125 -17.70 0.29 -4.83
CA ASP A 125 -17.85 1.68 -4.39
C ASP A 125 -17.05 2.00 -3.12
N THR A 126 -16.98 1.06 -2.18
CA THR A 126 -16.14 1.20 -0.98
C THR A 126 -14.65 1.22 -1.35
N LEU A 127 -14.21 0.34 -2.25
CA LEU A 127 -12.82 0.32 -2.72
C LEU A 127 -12.46 1.64 -3.41
N TYR A 128 -13.35 2.16 -4.26
CA TYR A 128 -13.18 3.44 -4.94
C TYR A 128 -13.10 4.59 -3.95
N THR A 129 -14.01 4.63 -2.97
CA THR A 129 -14.02 5.67 -1.93
C THR A 129 -12.72 5.68 -1.13
N HIS A 130 -12.23 4.52 -0.71
CA HIS A 130 -10.97 4.40 0.01
C HIS A 130 -9.75 4.80 -0.83
N ALA A 131 -9.74 4.46 -2.12
CA ALA A 131 -8.64 4.82 -3.01
C ALA A 131 -8.63 6.31 -3.36
N LEU A 132 -9.78 6.93 -3.58
CA LEU A 132 -9.89 8.34 -3.92
C LEU A 132 -9.58 9.23 -2.71
N ASN A 133 -10.13 8.89 -1.54
CA ASN A 133 -10.02 9.72 -0.34
C ASN A 133 -8.88 9.32 0.60
N GLY A 134 -8.20 8.21 0.32
CA GLY A 134 -7.21 7.63 1.20
C GLY A 134 -7.83 6.74 2.29
N PHE A 135 -7.05 5.78 2.76
CA PHE A 135 -7.48 4.85 3.79
C PHE A 135 -6.29 4.26 4.54
N LYS A 136 -6.26 4.43 5.87
CA LYS A 136 -5.14 4.02 6.73
C LYS A 136 -3.83 4.63 6.24
N MET A 137 -2.85 3.81 5.88
CA MET A 137 -1.55 4.23 5.36
C MET A 137 -1.55 4.51 3.85
N MET A 138 -2.67 4.24 3.15
CA MET A 138 -2.79 4.53 1.73
C MET A 138 -3.23 5.99 1.53
N PRO A 139 -2.39 6.84 0.92
CA PRO A 139 -2.74 8.24 0.68
C PRO A 139 -3.88 8.38 -0.37
N PRO A 140 -4.59 9.52 -0.38
CA PRO A 140 -5.59 9.84 -1.41
C PRO A 140 -5.01 9.68 -2.82
N LYS A 141 -5.77 9.06 -3.71
CA LYS A 141 -5.40 8.77 -5.11
C LYS A 141 -4.05 8.05 -5.25
N GLY A 142 -3.70 7.21 -4.28
CA GLY A 142 -2.40 6.52 -4.26
C GLY A 142 -1.20 7.47 -4.13
N GLY A 143 -1.42 8.69 -3.62
CA GLY A 143 -0.37 9.69 -3.43
C GLY A 143 -0.11 10.56 -4.65
N ASN A 144 -0.88 10.39 -5.73
CA ASN A 144 -0.78 11.22 -6.92
C ASN A 144 -2.08 12.00 -7.17
N ALA A 145 -2.09 13.27 -6.75
CA ALA A 145 -3.23 14.16 -6.92
C ALA A 145 -3.56 14.51 -8.38
N ALA A 146 -2.64 14.26 -9.33
CA ALA A 146 -2.85 14.53 -10.75
C ALA A 146 -3.66 13.43 -11.46
N LEU A 147 -3.81 12.25 -10.85
CA LEU A 147 -4.68 11.21 -11.40
C LEU A 147 -6.13 11.69 -11.40
N LYS A 148 -6.86 11.37 -12.46
CA LYS A 148 -8.32 11.52 -12.51
C LYS A 148 -8.99 10.41 -11.71
N ASP A 149 -10.21 10.64 -11.28
CA ASP A 149 -10.95 9.65 -10.47
C ASP A 149 -11.19 8.36 -11.26
N GLU A 150 -11.40 8.49 -12.57
CA GLU A 150 -11.60 7.38 -13.51
C GLU A 150 -10.33 6.52 -13.64
N GLU A 151 -9.15 7.15 -13.63
CA GLU A 151 -7.86 6.46 -13.69
C GLU A 151 -7.62 5.65 -12.41
N VAL A 152 -7.97 6.22 -11.26
CA VAL A 152 -7.89 5.52 -9.95
C VAL A 152 -8.88 4.36 -9.91
N LYS A 153 -10.13 4.56 -10.36
CA LYS A 153 -11.15 3.49 -10.44
C LYS A 153 -10.71 2.35 -11.37
N ALA A 154 -10.18 2.68 -12.55
CA ALA A 154 -9.65 1.69 -13.49
C ALA A 154 -8.51 0.87 -12.87
N ALA A 155 -7.59 1.50 -12.13
CA ALA A 155 -6.51 0.79 -11.44
C ALA A 155 -7.06 -0.20 -10.40
N ILE A 156 -8.10 0.17 -9.66
CA ILE A 156 -8.75 -0.71 -8.68
C ILE A 156 -9.43 -1.89 -9.39
N ASP A 157 -10.14 -1.63 -10.49
CA ASP A 157 -10.75 -2.69 -11.30
C ASP A 157 -9.69 -3.67 -11.81
N TYR A 158 -8.54 -3.18 -12.27
CA TYR A 158 -7.42 -4.01 -12.67
C TYR A 158 -6.91 -4.87 -11.50
N MET A 159 -6.68 -4.29 -10.32
CA MET A 159 -6.23 -5.02 -9.14
C MET A 159 -7.24 -6.08 -8.68
N VAL A 160 -8.53 -5.74 -8.66
CA VAL A 160 -9.63 -6.66 -8.34
C VAL A 160 -9.66 -7.80 -9.35
N SER A 161 -9.57 -7.52 -10.65
CA SER A 161 -9.61 -8.54 -11.71
C SER A 161 -8.50 -9.60 -11.57
N LYS A 162 -7.36 -9.22 -10.98
CA LYS A 162 -6.20 -10.09 -10.79
C LYS A 162 -6.25 -10.90 -9.50
N ALA A 163 -7.14 -10.51 -8.57
CA ALA A 163 -7.28 -11.14 -7.27
C ALA A 163 -8.68 -11.77 -7.04
N SER A 164 -9.55 -11.72 -8.06
CA SER A 164 -10.87 -12.38 -8.06
C SER A 164 -10.79 -13.84 -8.49
#